data_AF-A0A962SJX9-F1
#
_entry.id   AF-A0A962SJX9-F1
#
_cell.length_a   1.000
_cell.length_b   1.000
_cell.length_c   1.000
_cell.angle_alpha   90.00
_cell.angle_beta   90.00
_cell.angle_gamma   90.00
#
_symmetry.space_group_name_H-M   'P 1'
#
loop_
_entity.id
_entity.type
_entity.pdbx_description
1 polymer ?
#
loop_
_entity_poly.entity_id
_entity_poly.type
_entity_poly.pdbx_seq_one_letter_code
_entity_poly.pdbx_strand_id
1 'polypeptide(L)'
;MTRFITPRYFTEPQSQAVEQSLKRLSIGDPEGIRVFIIALEYELAEYEKLPQEDVTETVVSATTPAPELARIADLAEQTATALTGLAGEARAALLLQLSTSDRFGRRHDDAYVGAVSAELLRIAEACGSSTLPVPAPTENDRLRPADEHFIRTLAEAYYECFETLADDNGGEPFYSLLQDIFEISDLRINLDLERLQGLLH
;
A
#
# COMPACT_ATOMS: atom_id res chain seq x y z
N MET A 1 37.29 8.66 -7.47
CA MET A 1 37.46 7.21 -7.23
C MET A 1 36.11 6.57 -7.52
N THR A 2 35.89 6.04 -8.72
CA THR A 2 34.60 5.49 -9.13
C THR A 2 34.43 4.13 -8.45
N ARG A 3 33.55 4.04 -7.44
CA ARG A 3 33.21 2.76 -6.81
C ARG A 3 32.29 2.02 -7.78
N PHE A 4 32.69 0.84 -8.21
CA PHE A 4 31.79 -0.05 -8.96
C PHE A 4 30.75 -0.61 -7.98
N ILE A 5 29.50 -0.18 -8.15
CA ILE A 5 28.35 -0.70 -7.40
C ILE A 5 27.81 -1.87 -8.19
N THR A 6 27.75 -3.06 -7.59
CA THR A 6 27.01 -4.19 -8.16
C THR A 6 25.51 -3.91 -7.98
N PRO A 7 24.70 -3.94 -9.06
CA PRO A 7 23.27 -3.71 -8.95
C PRO A 7 22.57 -4.82 -8.16
N ARG A 8 21.47 -4.48 -7.50
CA ARG A 8 20.58 -5.43 -6.85
C ARG A 8 19.61 -5.92 -7.90
N TYR A 9 19.95 -7.03 -8.54
CA TYR A 9 19.11 -7.61 -9.58
C TYR A 9 17.73 -7.95 -9.05
N PHE A 10 16.70 -7.47 -9.73
CA PHE A 10 15.34 -7.92 -9.48
C PHE A 10 15.20 -9.39 -9.90
N THR A 11 14.34 -10.11 -9.17
CA THR A 11 13.83 -11.36 -9.69
C THR A 11 12.91 -11.09 -10.88
N GLU A 12 12.77 -12.06 -11.79
CA GLU A 12 11.88 -11.95 -12.96
C GLU A 12 10.45 -11.47 -12.58
N PRO A 13 9.81 -11.98 -11.50
CA PRO A 13 8.51 -11.47 -11.05
C PRO A 13 8.54 -9.99 -10.61
N GLN A 14 9.61 -9.54 -9.94
CA GLN A 14 9.74 -8.16 -9.48
C GLN A 14 9.94 -7.20 -10.66
N SER A 15 10.80 -7.57 -11.61
CA SER A 15 10.99 -6.78 -12.83
C SER A 15 9.68 -6.67 -13.63
N GLN A 16 8.92 -7.76 -13.76
CA GLN A 16 7.62 -7.74 -14.43
C GLN A 16 6.59 -6.88 -13.67
N ALA A 17 6.61 -6.87 -12.34
CA ALA A 17 5.72 -6.03 -11.54
C ALA A 17 6.00 -4.54 -11.77
N VAL A 18 7.27 -4.12 -11.77
CA VAL A 18 7.66 -2.73 -12.07
C VAL A 18 7.26 -2.35 -13.51
N GLU A 19 7.48 -3.24 -14.48
CA GLU A 19 7.06 -3.02 -15.86
C GLU A 19 5.53 -2.89 -16.00
N GLN A 20 4.77 -3.71 -15.27
CA GLN A 20 3.31 -3.63 -15.25
C GLN A 20 2.82 -2.33 -14.62
N SER A 21 3.45 -1.86 -13.55
CA SER A 21 3.15 -0.57 -12.93
C SER A 21 3.37 0.60 -13.90
N LEU A 22 4.52 0.64 -14.59
CA LEU A 22 4.81 1.67 -15.60
C LEU A 22 3.81 1.63 -16.76
N LYS A 23 3.47 0.44 -17.26
CA LYS A 23 2.44 0.26 -18.31
C LYS A 23 1.05 0.69 -17.85
N ARG A 24 0.66 0.36 -16.62
CA ARG A 24 -0.63 0.75 -16.03
C ARG A 24 -0.77 2.28 -15.97
N LEU A 25 0.33 2.95 -15.64
CA LEU A 25 0.40 4.41 -15.61
C LEU A 25 0.60 5.05 -16.99
N SER A 26 0.72 4.25 -18.05
CA SER A 26 1.00 4.70 -19.42
C SER A 26 2.31 5.52 -19.54
N ILE A 27 3.31 5.16 -18.73
CA ILE A 27 4.61 5.85 -18.67
C ILE A 27 5.63 5.11 -19.53
N GLY A 28 6.30 5.87 -20.40
CA GLY A 28 7.48 5.42 -21.13
C GLY A 28 7.22 4.42 -22.25
N ASP A 29 8.22 4.28 -23.12
CA ASP A 29 8.28 3.20 -24.10
C ASP A 29 9.04 1.98 -23.53
N PRO A 30 9.02 0.82 -24.21
CA PRO A 30 9.70 -0.38 -23.72
C PRO A 30 11.21 -0.21 -23.46
N GLU A 31 11.88 0.69 -24.18
CA GLU A 31 13.31 0.94 -24.00
C GLU A 31 13.55 1.81 -22.76
N GLY A 32 12.79 2.89 -22.58
CA GLY A 32 12.82 3.73 -21.38
C GLY A 32 12.49 2.94 -20.12
N ILE A 33 11.48 2.06 -20.16
CA ILE A 33 11.13 1.18 -19.03
C ILE A 33 12.31 0.28 -18.64
N ARG A 34 12.99 -0.33 -19.63
CA ARG A 34 14.14 -1.19 -19.36
C ARG A 34 15.31 -0.42 -18.76
N VAL A 35 15.60 0.79 -19.27
CA VAL A 35 16.68 1.64 -18.74
C VAL A 35 16.36 2.07 -17.31
N PHE A 36 15.11 2.45 -17.04
CA PHE A 36 14.66 2.82 -15.70
C PHE A 36 14.76 1.67 -14.70
N ILE A 37 14.35 0.45 -15.07
CA ILE A 37 14.50 -0.73 -14.20
C ILE A 37 15.96 -0.95 -13.85
N ILE A 38 16.87 -0.86 -14.81
CA ILE A 38 18.32 -0.99 -14.55
C ILE A 38 18.78 0.10 -13.59
N ALA A 39 18.40 1.37 -13.81
CA ALA A 39 18.76 2.47 -12.90
C ALA A 39 18.25 2.20 -11.48
N LEU A 40 17.00 1.76 -11.34
CA LEU A 40 16.41 1.39 -10.06
C LEU A 40 17.19 0.27 -9.34
N GLU A 41 17.69 -0.75 -10.05
CA GLU A 41 18.52 -1.80 -9.45
C GLU A 41 19.85 -1.26 -8.88
N TYR A 42 20.43 -0.23 -9.51
CA TYR A 42 21.63 0.44 -9.01
C TYR A 42 21.32 1.32 -7.80
N GLU A 43 20.26 2.11 -7.86
CA GLU A 43 19.85 2.99 -6.76
C GLU A 43 19.48 2.17 -5.51
N LEU A 44 18.80 1.04 -5.68
CA LEU A 44 18.51 0.12 -4.57
C LEU A 44 19.78 -0.45 -3.95
N ALA A 45 20.75 -0.85 -4.78
CA ALA A 45 22.03 -1.38 -4.29
C ALA A 45 22.88 -0.33 -3.57
N GLU A 46 22.73 0.95 -3.93
CA GLU A 46 23.37 2.06 -3.24
C GLU A 46 22.69 2.35 -1.91
N TYR A 47 21.36 2.39 -1.92
CA TYR A 47 20.54 2.60 -0.73
C TYR A 47 20.76 1.53 0.36
N GLU A 48 20.89 0.25 -0.02
CA GLU A 48 21.20 -0.85 0.93
C GLU A 48 22.57 -0.72 1.62
N LYS A 49 23.52 -0.03 0.99
CA LYS A 49 24.87 0.17 1.55
C LYS A 49 24.92 1.31 2.55
N LEU A 50 23.90 2.16 2.59
CA LEU A 50 23.81 3.22 3.57
C LEU A 50 23.50 2.60 4.93
N PRO A 51 24.17 3.07 6.01
CA PRO A 51 23.88 2.59 7.35
C PRO A 51 22.41 2.87 7.65
N GLN A 52 21.62 1.81 7.70
CA GLN A 52 20.29 1.85 8.29
C GLN A 52 20.56 2.10 9.78
N GLU A 53 20.46 3.33 10.24
CA GLU A 53 20.46 3.59 11.69
C GLU A 53 19.36 2.68 12.27
N ASP A 54 19.76 1.78 13.18
CA ASP A 54 18.87 0.84 13.87
C ASP A 54 17.78 1.64 14.57
N VAL A 55 16.67 1.85 13.87
CA VAL A 55 15.40 2.18 14.49
C VAL A 55 15.03 0.91 15.20
N THR A 56 15.39 0.83 16.49
CA THR A 56 15.01 -0.24 17.42
C THR A 56 13.64 -0.75 17.05
N GLU A 57 13.62 -2.01 16.61
CA GLU A 57 12.48 -2.85 16.28
C GLU A 57 11.42 -2.72 17.38
N THR A 58 10.60 -1.69 17.27
CA THR A 58 9.25 -1.73 17.81
C THR A 58 8.47 -2.35 16.68
N VAL A 59 7.85 -3.50 16.94
CA VAL A 59 6.97 -4.18 16.00
C VAL A 59 5.82 -3.22 15.69
N VAL A 60 6.01 -2.33 14.71
CA VAL A 60 4.96 -1.46 14.19
C VAL A 60 4.17 -2.34 13.24
N SER A 61 3.08 -2.87 13.79
CA SER A 61 1.98 -3.45 13.04
C SER A 61 1.66 -2.52 11.86
N ALA A 62 1.65 -3.09 10.66
CA ALA A 62 1.35 -2.38 9.40
C ALA A 62 0.19 -1.40 9.64
N THR A 63 0.49 -0.11 9.55
CA THR A 63 -0.50 0.94 9.76
C THR A 63 -1.35 0.98 8.49
N THR A 64 -2.44 0.22 8.48
CA THR A 64 -3.47 0.35 7.45
C THR A 64 -3.85 1.83 7.37
N PRO A 65 -3.76 2.49 6.20
CA PRO A 65 -4.00 3.91 6.10
C PRO A 65 -5.41 4.24 6.63
N ALA A 66 -5.52 5.28 7.44
CA ALA A 66 -6.78 5.76 8.02
C ALA A 66 -7.99 5.79 7.06
N PRO A 67 -7.87 6.19 5.76
CA PRO A 67 -8.99 6.12 4.81
C PRO A 67 -9.48 4.70 4.51
N GLU A 68 -8.60 3.70 4.55
CA GLU A 68 -8.97 2.30 4.33
C GLU A 68 -9.70 1.72 5.55
N LEU A 69 -9.29 2.08 6.77
CA LEU A 69 -10.00 1.70 8.00
C LEU A 69 -11.40 2.33 8.05
N ALA A 70 -11.54 3.60 7.68
CA ALA A 70 -12.85 4.24 7.59
C ALA A 70 -13.76 3.52 6.57
N ARG A 71 -13.22 3.17 5.40
CA ARG A 71 -13.96 2.41 4.39
C ARG A 71 -14.38 1.02 4.89
N ILE A 72 -13.51 0.34 5.64
CA ILE A 72 -13.82 -0.96 6.25
C ILE A 72 -14.94 -0.80 7.28
N ALA A 73 -14.91 0.26 8.10
CA ALA A 73 -15.95 0.55 9.07
C ALA A 73 -17.32 0.75 8.39
N ASP A 74 -17.37 1.60 7.35
CA ASP A 74 -18.59 1.88 6.60
C ASP A 74 -19.15 0.60 5.95
N LEU A 75 -18.30 -0.21 5.31
CA LEU A 75 -18.71 -1.46 4.69
C LEU A 75 -19.23 -2.47 5.72
N ALA A 76 -18.59 -2.57 6.87
CA ALA A 76 -19.02 -3.46 7.94
C ALA A 76 -20.39 -3.05 8.50
N GLU A 77 -20.63 -1.75 8.72
CA GLU A 77 -21.90 -1.21 9.20
C GLU A 77 -23.03 -1.39 8.17
N GLN A 78 -22.76 -1.09 6.89
CA GLN A 78 -23.72 -1.30 5.80
C GLN A 78 -24.10 -2.77 5.67
N THR A 79 -23.11 -3.67 5.77
CA THR A 79 -23.34 -5.11 5.68
C THR A 79 -24.13 -5.62 6.89
N ALA A 80 -23.81 -5.16 8.11
CA ALA A 80 -24.56 -5.51 9.31
C ALA A 80 -26.03 -5.05 9.23
N THR A 81 -26.26 -3.84 8.70
CA THR A 81 -27.60 -3.27 8.48
C THR A 81 -28.36 -4.08 7.42
N ALA A 82 -27.70 -4.43 6.31
CA ALA A 82 -28.32 -5.27 5.29
C ALA A 82 -28.72 -6.64 5.83
N LEU A 83 -27.85 -7.30 6.62
CA LEU A 83 -28.13 -8.61 7.22
C LEU A 83 -29.28 -8.58 8.22
N THR A 84 -29.39 -7.53 9.04
CA THR A 84 -30.49 -7.37 10.00
C THR A 84 -31.80 -6.98 9.32
N GLY A 85 -31.74 -6.26 8.20
CA GLY A 85 -32.89 -5.90 7.37
C GLY A 85 -33.48 -7.06 6.57
N LEU A 86 -32.76 -8.19 6.42
CA LEU A 86 -33.30 -9.38 5.76
C LEU A 86 -34.37 -10.05 6.62
N ALA A 87 -35.57 -10.17 6.06
CA ALA A 87 -36.70 -10.85 6.66
C ALA A 87 -37.37 -11.81 5.67
N GLY A 88 -38.17 -12.75 6.21
CA GLY A 88 -39.01 -13.64 5.42
C GLY A 88 -38.23 -14.50 4.42
N GLU A 89 -38.70 -14.53 3.17
CA GLU A 89 -38.15 -15.38 2.11
C GLU A 89 -36.69 -15.07 1.78
N ALA A 90 -36.28 -13.79 1.84
CA ALA A 90 -34.90 -13.40 1.56
C ALA A 90 -33.94 -13.93 2.63
N ARG A 91 -34.37 -13.92 3.90
CA ARG A 91 -33.61 -14.51 5.02
C ARG A 91 -33.50 -16.03 4.85
N ALA A 92 -34.60 -16.71 4.53
CA ALA A 92 -34.61 -18.15 4.30
C ALA A 92 -33.71 -18.57 3.12
N ALA A 93 -33.74 -17.81 2.02
CA ALA A 93 -32.90 -18.05 0.84
C ALA A 93 -31.40 -17.92 1.17
N LEU A 94 -31.00 -16.89 1.91
CA LEU A 94 -29.62 -16.72 2.36
C LEU A 94 -29.15 -17.90 3.22
N LEU A 95 -29.93 -18.29 4.22
CA LEU A 95 -29.57 -19.40 5.12
C LEU A 95 -29.43 -20.72 4.35
N LEU A 96 -30.33 -20.97 3.39
CA LEU A 96 -30.25 -22.15 2.53
C LEU A 96 -28.96 -22.13 1.68
N GLN A 97 -28.63 -21.01 1.06
CA GLN A 97 -27.41 -20.88 0.26
C GLN A 97 -26.14 -21.09 1.09
N LEU A 98 -26.08 -20.50 2.30
CA LEU A 98 -24.97 -20.69 3.23
C LEU A 98 -24.81 -22.16 3.62
N SER A 99 -25.93 -22.83 3.96
CA SER A 99 -25.90 -24.25 4.32
C SER A 99 -25.47 -25.15 3.16
N THR A 100 -25.86 -24.83 1.92
CA THR A 100 -25.53 -25.61 0.72
C THR A 100 -24.06 -25.45 0.33
N SER A 101 -23.48 -24.30 0.61
CA SER A 101 -22.09 -23.97 0.25
C SER A 101 -21.07 -24.40 1.32
N ASP A 102 -21.51 -24.66 2.55
CA ASP A 102 -20.62 -25.02 3.65
C ASP A 102 -20.33 -26.53 3.71
N ARG A 103 -19.16 -26.91 3.19
CA ARG A 103 -18.64 -28.29 3.26
C ARG A 103 -18.48 -28.85 4.67
N PHE A 104 -18.45 -27.98 5.68
CA PHE A 104 -18.28 -28.36 7.08
C PHE A 104 -19.61 -28.57 7.83
N GLY A 105 -20.75 -28.33 7.17
CA GLY A 105 -22.07 -28.58 7.74
C GLY A 105 -22.37 -27.78 9.00
N ARG A 106 -21.84 -26.56 9.12
CA ARG A 106 -22.14 -25.69 10.27
C ARG A 106 -23.61 -25.27 10.24
N ARG A 107 -24.14 -24.96 11.42
CA ARG A 107 -25.51 -24.50 11.57
C ARG A 107 -25.60 -23.03 11.16
N HIS A 108 -26.40 -22.74 10.12
CA HIS A 108 -26.68 -21.40 9.64
C HIS A 108 -28.13 -21.07 9.94
N ASP A 109 -28.38 -20.54 11.14
CA ASP A 109 -29.70 -20.13 11.60
C ASP A 109 -29.73 -18.62 11.92
N ASP A 110 -30.82 -18.14 12.49
CA ASP A 110 -30.95 -16.73 12.84
C ASP A 110 -29.93 -16.28 13.87
N ALA A 111 -29.50 -17.17 14.77
CA ALA A 111 -28.46 -16.89 15.76
C ALA A 111 -27.09 -16.72 15.09
N TYR A 112 -26.79 -17.51 14.06
CA TYR A 112 -25.58 -17.35 13.26
C TYR A 112 -25.54 -15.98 12.57
N VAL A 113 -26.63 -15.57 11.91
CA VAL A 113 -26.69 -14.26 11.24
C VAL A 113 -26.59 -13.12 12.26
N GLY A 114 -27.21 -13.26 13.44
CA GLY A 114 -27.06 -12.32 14.54
C GLY A 114 -25.62 -12.21 15.03
N ALA A 115 -24.91 -13.33 15.17
CA ALA A 115 -23.50 -13.35 15.57
C ALA A 115 -22.59 -12.68 14.53
N VAL A 116 -22.83 -12.95 13.23
CA VAL A 116 -22.08 -12.30 12.14
C VAL A 116 -22.33 -10.79 12.12
N SER A 117 -23.59 -10.36 12.28
CA SER A 117 -23.93 -8.94 12.36
C SER A 117 -23.25 -8.25 13.56
N ALA A 118 -23.24 -8.89 14.73
CA ALA A 118 -22.57 -8.36 15.91
C ALA A 118 -21.05 -8.25 15.72
N GLU A 119 -20.43 -9.21 15.03
CA GLU A 119 -19.00 -9.15 14.73
C GLU A 119 -18.67 -8.02 13.75
N LEU A 120 -19.50 -7.83 12.71
CA LEU A 120 -19.36 -6.72 11.78
C LEU A 120 -19.47 -5.37 12.48
N LEU A 121 -20.40 -5.21 13.42
CA LEU A 121 -20.50 -3.98 14.22
C LEU A 121 -19.27 -3.77 15.11
N ARG A 122 -18.70 -4.84 15.70
CA ARG A 122 -17.45 -4.73 16.46
C ARG A 122 -16.28 -4.30 15.57
N ILE A 123 -16.21 -4.80 14.33
CA ILE A 123 -15.20 -4.36 13.35
C ILE A 123 -15.41 -2.90 13.00
N ALA A 124 -16.66 -2.47 12.74
CA ALA A 124 -16.98 -1.08 12.47
C ALA A 124 -16.59 -0.16 13.63
N GLU A 125 -16.88 -0.56 14.87
CA GLU A 125 -16.48 0.17 16.07
C GLU A 125 -14.96 0.21 16.22
N ALA A 126 -14.25 -0.89 16.02
CA ALA A 126 -12.78 -0.93 16.13
C ALA A 126 -12.10 -0.06 15.05
N CYS A 127 -12.64 -0.06 13.83
CA CYS A 127 -12.11 0.73 12.73
C CYS A 127 -12.51 2.21 12.81
N GLY A 128 -13.72 2.53 13.28
CA GLY A 128 -14.22 3.89 13.46
C GLY A 128 -13.77 4.57 14.75
N SER A 129 -13.54 3.78 15.82
CA SER A 129 -12.97 4.23 17.10
C SER A 129 -11.44 4.17 17.10
N SER A 130 -10.81 3.97 15.94
CA SER A 130 -9.38 4.20 15.76
C SER A 130 -9.06 5.72 15.79
N THR A 131 -9.63 6.43 16.77
CA THR A 131 -8.88 7.40 17.58
C THR A 131 -8.02 6.62 18.57
N LEU A 132 -7.13 5.77 18.06
CA LEU A 132 -5.88 5.56 18.79
C LEU A 132 -5.36 6.97 19.13
N PRO A 133 -4.88 7.23 20.36
CA PRO A 133 -4.22 8.48 20.64
C PRO A 133 -3.16 8.62 19.55
N VAL A 134 -3.35 9.60 18.66
CA VAL A 134 -2.34 9.97 17.67
C VAL A 134 -1.09 10.12 18.51
N PRO A 135 -0.08 9.25 18.39
CA PRO A 135 1.17 9.51 19.06
C PRO A 135 1.55 10.89 18.57
N ALA A 136 1.66 11.85 19.50
CA ALA A 136 2.08 13.20 19.19
C ALA A 136 3.22 13.09 18.18
N PRO A 137 3.21 13.85 17.07
CA PRO A 137 4.15 13.66 15.96
C PRO A 137 5.55 13.54 16.54
N THR A 138 6.02 12.31 16.64
CA THR A 138 7.35 12.05 17.18
C THR A 138 8.30 12.62 16.15
N GLU A 139 9.39 13.25 16.60
CA GLU A 139 10.44 13.82 15.73
C GLU A 139 11.01 12.85 14.67
N ASN A 140 10.62 11.56 14.72
CA ASN A 140 10.79 10.52 13.70
C ASN A 140 9.91 10.63 12.44
N ASP A 141 9.09 11.68 12.30
CA ASP A 141 8.29 11.91 11.09
C ASP A 141 9.08 12.57 9.95
N ARG A 142 10.38 12.78 10.14
CA ARG A 142 11.30 13.24 9.09
C ARG A 142 11.79 12.04 8.29
N LEU A 143 11.77 12.16 6.96
CA LEU A 143 12.50 11.22 6.12
C LEU A 143 13.97 11.21 6.54
N ARG A 144 14.58 10.03 6.52
CA ARG A 144 16.02 9.93 6.76
C ARG A 144 16.74 10.55 5.56
N PRO A 145 17.93 11.15 5.76
CA PRO A 145 18.70 11.69 4.64
C PRO A 145 18.98 10.65 3.53
N ALA A 146 19.09 9.37 3.89
CA ALA A 146 19.23 8.27 2.95
C ALA A 146 17.96 8.05 2.10
N ASP A 147 16.78 8.17 2.71
CA ASP A 147 15.49 8.01 2.03
C ASP A 147 15.24 9.20 1.08
N GLU A 148 15.51 10.42 1.55
CA GLU A 148 15.43 11.63 0.72
C GLU A 148 16.38 11.56 -0.47
N HIS A 149 17.61 11.12 -0.25
CA HIS A 149 18.60 10.99 -1.31
C HIS A 149 18.15 9.95 -2.34
N PHE A 150 17.73 8.75 -1.89
CA PHE A 150 17.24 7.71 -2.78
C PHE A 150 16.03 8.16 -3.60
N ILE A 151 15.05 8.82 -2.99
CA ILE A 151 13.86 9.33 -3.70
C ILE A 151 14.26 10.37 -4.75
N ARG A 152 15.18 11.29 -4.41
CA ARG A 152 15.65 12.32 -5.34
C ARG A 152 16.40 11.73 -6.52
N THR A 153 17.36 10.84 -6.28
CA THR A 153 18.13 10.21 -7.36
C THR A 153 17.21 9.35 -8.24
N LEU A 154 16.24 8.65 -7.65
CA LEU A 154 15.26 7.89 -8.41
C LEU A 154 14.32 8.79 -9.23
N ALA A 155 13.95 9.96 -8.71
CA ALA A 155 13.18 10.96 -9.45
C ALA A 155 13.97 11.53 -10.64
N GLU A 156 15.27 11.77 -10.46
CA GLU A 156 16.18 12.17 -11.54
C GLU A 156 16.27 11.07 -12.61
N ALA A 157 16.50 9.82 -12.23
CA ALA A 157 16.52 8.69 -13.17
C ALA A 157 15.19 8.52 -13.92
N TYR A 158 14.08 8.69 -13.20
CA TYR A 158 12.74 8.67 -13.78
C TYR A 158 12.54 9.80 -14.81
N TYR A 159 13.01 11.01 -14.51
CA TYR A 159 12.97 12.13 -15.45
C TYR A 159 13.86 11.91 -16.67
N GLU A 160 15.09 11.43 -16.48
CA GLU A 160 15.99 11.14 -17.59
C GLU A 160 15.44 10.05 -18.52
N CYS A 161 14.68 9.10 -18.00
CA CYS A 161 14.07 8.02 -18.78
C CYS A 161 12.78 8.44 -19.49
N PHE A 162 11.98 9.31 -18.89
CA PHE A 162 10.60 9.55 -19.33
C PHE A 162 10.24 11.02 -19.58
N GLU A 163 11.15 11.96 -19.29
CA GLU A 163 11.01 13.42 -19.44
C GLU A 163 9.75 14.01 -18.77
N THR A 164 9.14 13.29 -17.83
CA THR A 164 7.77 13.55 -17.32
C THR A 164 7.70 13.53 -15.79
N LEU A 165 8.37 14.47 -15.11
CA LEU A 165 8.20 14.63 -13.65
C LEU A 165 6.97 15.47 -13.27
N ALA A 166 6.51 16.35 -14.17
CA ALA A 166 5.49 17.35 -13.91
C ALA A 166 4.49 17.42 -15.06
N ASP A 167 3.58 16.45 -15.11
CA ASP A 167 2.27 16.74 -15.69
C ASP A 167 1.44 17.55 -14.67
N ASP A 168 0.36 18.18 -15.13
CA ASP A 168 -0.58 19.04 -14.36
C ASP A 168 -1.12 18.41 -13.05
N ASN A 169 -0.80 17.15 -12.76
CA ASN A 169 -1.18 16.36 -11.59
C ASN A 169 -0.12 16.32 -10.47
N GLY A 170 0.92 17.19 -10.50
CA GLY A 170 1.80 17.42 -9.34
C GLY A 170 2.57 16.18 -8.83
N GLY A 171 3.04 15.32 -9.73
CA GLY A 171 3.88 14.16 -9.40
C GLY A 171 3.13 12.87 -9.03
N GLU A 172 1.79 12.82 -9.14
CA GLU A 172 0.98 11.64 -8.84
C GLU A 172 1.41 10.32 -9.55
N PRO A 173 1.81 10.33 -10.84
CA PRO A 173 2.27 9.09 -11.49
C PRO A 173 3.56 8.56 -10.88
N PHE A 174 4.49 9.46 -10.55
CA PHE A 174 5.74 9.11 -9.89
C PHE A 174 5.51 8.63 -8.45
N TYR A 175 4.61 9.28 -7.70
CA TYR A 175 4.19 8.83 -6.37
C TYR A 175 3.61 7.42 -6.39
N SER A 176 2.70 7.14 -7.32
CA SER A 176 2.06 5.83 -7.45
C SER A 176 3.09 4.74 -7.79
N LEU A 177 4.04 5.05 -8.67
CA LEU A 177 5.15 4.16 -8.99
C LEU A 177 6.06 3.90 -7.78
N LEU A 178 6.38 4.93 -6.99
CA LEU A 178 7.18 4.79 -5.77
C LEU A 178 6.51 3.85 -4.76
N GLN A 179 5.20 3.96 -4.56
CA GLN A 179 4.45 3.05 -3.68
C GLN A 179 4.55 1.60 -4.14
N ASP A 180 4.39 1.35 -5.46
CA ASP A 180 4.56 0.01 -6.03
C ASP A 180 6.00 -0.50 -5.83
N ILE A 181 7.02 0.34 -6.07
CA ILE A 181 8.43 -0.02 -5.89
C ILE A 181 8.74 -0.37 -4.43
N PHE A 182 8.19 0.38 -3.47
CA PHE A 182 8.37 0.11 -2.05
C PHE A 182 7.79 -1.25 -1.66
N GLU A 183 6.60 -1.57 -2.16
CA GLU A 183 5.98 -2.88 -1.95
C GLU A 183 6.81 -4.02 -2.59
N ILE A 184 7.22 -3.86 -3.85
CA ILE A 184 7.99 -4.87 -4.60
C ILE A 184 9.36 -5.16 -3.98
N SER A 185 9.97 -4.13 -3.38
CA SER A 185 11.34 -4.16 -2.86
C SER A 185 11.41 -4.39 -1.34
N ASP A 186 10.26 -4.52 -0.67
CA ASP A 186 10.11 -4.57 0.80
C ASP A 186 10.77 -3.38 1.51
N LEU A 187 10.70 -2.20 0.88
CA LEU A 187 11.19 -0.95 1.47
C LEU A 187 10.11 -0.32 2.33
N ARG A 188 10.48 0.07 3.55
CA ARG A 188 9.59 0.76 4.50
C ARG A 188 9.95 2.24 4.58
N ILE A 189 9.59 2.99 3.55
CA ILE A 189 9.78 4.45 3.52
C ILE A 189 8.43 5.12 3.74
N ASN A 190 8.32 5.93 4.80
CA ASN A 190 7.10 6.68 5.12
C ASN A 190 7.02 7.96 4.28
N LEU A 191 6.44 7.84 3.08
CA LEU A 191 6.29 8.94 2.12
C LEU A 191 4.82 9.16 1.79
N ASP A 192 4.34 10.38 2.00
CA ASP A 192 3.06 10.87 1.50
C ASP A 192 3.26 11.81 0.29
N LEU A 193 2.18 12.09 -0.43
CA LEU A 193 2.22 12.90 -1.66
C LEU A 193 2.68 14.35 -1.39
N GLU A 194 2.28 14.93 -0.25
CA GLU A 194 2.64 16.30 0.13
C GLU A 194 4.15 16.43 0.39
N ARG A 195 4.73 15.43 1.07
CA ARG A 195 6.17 15.31 1.30
C ARG A 195 6.94 15.09 0.02
N LEU A 196 6.44 14.23 -0.87
CA LEU A 196 7.06 14.02 -2.17
C LEU A 196 7.12 15.33 -2.96
N GLN A 197 6.02 16.09 -3.00
CA GLN A 197 5.99 17.39 -3.67
C GLN A 197 7.00 18.36 -3.04
N GLY A 198 7.10 18.41 -1.71
CA GLY A 198 8.11 19.21 -1.02
C GLY A 198 9.56 18.79 -1.30
N LEU A 199 9.81 17.54 -1.67
CA LEU A 199 11.16 17.04 -2.00
C LEU A 199 11.57 17.34 -3.45
N LEU A 200 10.61 17.43 -4.36
CA LEU A 200 10.80 17.63 -5.81
C LEU A 200 10.76 19.11 -6.25
N HIS A 201 10.44 20.03 -5.34
CA HIS A 201 10.51 21.49 -5.52
C HIS A 201 11.86 22.07 -5.05
#